data_AF-A0A965S2G5-F1
#
_entry.id   AF-A0A965S2G5-F1
#
_cell.length_a   1.000
_cell.length_b   1.000
_cell.length_c   1.000
_cell.angle_alpha   90.00
_cell.angle_beta   90.00
_cell.angle_gamma   90.00
#
_symmetry.space_group_name_H-M   'P 1'
#
loop_
_entity.id
_entity.type
_entity.pdbx_description
1 polymer ?
#
loop_
_entity_poly.entity_id
_entity_poly.type
_entity_poly.pdbx_seq_one_letter_code
_entity_poly.pdbx_strand_id
1 'polypeptide(L)'
;MEYAACFTEDSDGFFKRSLIESCVVNENKPILVNNKEVFFDVSTVGKPDLQYIYGVDPASEKDNFSIVIIELHPDHNRVVYCWTTNRNNFKERQKTGLVNEHDFYRFCARKIRDLMKVFPCTRIGMDAQGGGIAIEEALHDPLKLEEGENLIWPVIEEKYKDSDNESGLHILELVQFARADWTAQANHGLRKDLEDKVLLFPRFDQVSLALALDKENKDIMETSLDNLYDSESELILEIEELKNELTTIVMTQTSSSGGARDRWDTPDVKLPNGKKGKLRKDRYSALVIANMLARQINRANQPINFDVIGSNLRTDHQKHSGSLYKGPSWFTEAANNNIYKGVYR
;
A
#
# COMPACT_ATOMS: atom_id res chain seq x y z
N MET A 1 26.18 -38.11 9.68
CA MET A 1 24.92 -37.98 8.93
C MET A 1 24.93 -36.54 8.43
N GLU A 2 25.41 -36.35 7.21
CA GLU A 2 25.58 -35.04 6.58
C GLU A 2 24.19 -34.47 6.30
N TYR A 3 23.88 -33.32 6.89
CA TYR A 3 22.62 -32.62 6.64
C TYR A 3 22.65 -32.15 5.18
N ALA A 4 21.68 -32.62 4.39
CA ALA A 4 21.48 -32.20 3.02
C ALA A 4 21.40 -30.67 2.95
N ALA A 5 22.46 -30.05 2.42
CA ALA A 5 22.47 -28.64 2.06
C ALA A 5 21.61 -28.45 0.81
N CYS A 6 20.29 -28.54 0.96
CA CYS A 6 19.37 -28.00 -0.03
C CYS A 6 19.43 -26.48 0.08
N PHE A 7 20.02 -25.83 -0.92
CA PHE A 7 19.88 -24.40 -1.08
C PHE A 7 18.39 -24.11 -1.30
N THR A 8 17.79 -23.32 -0.42
CA THR A 8 16.43 -22.82 -0.64
C THR A 8 16.46 -21.88 -1.85
N GLU A 9 15.63 -22.15 -2.85
CA GLU A 9 15.56 -21.36 -4.09
C GLU A 9 14.97 -19.94 -3.87
N ASP A 10 14.43 -19.67 -2.69
CA ASP A 10 13.65 -18.47 -2.39
C ASP A 10 13.84 -18.03 -0.92
N SER A 11 13.42 -16.80 -0.60
CA SER A 11 13.52 -16.26 0.78
C SER A 11 12.58 -16.99 1.75
N ASP A 12 12.95 -17.06 3.03
CA ASP A 12 12.12 -17.69 4.08
C ASP A 12 11.04 -16.76 4.65
N GLY A 13 10.97 -15.51 4.18
CA GLY A 13 9.97 -14.53 4.60
C GLY A 13 8.53 -14.94 4.29
N PHE A 14 7.61 -14.28 4.99
CA PHE A 14 6.17 -14.32 4.72
C PHE A 14 5.85 -13.83 3.30
N PHE A 15 6.59 -12.82 2.83
CA PHE A 15 6.63 -12.41 1.44
C PHE A 15 7.87 -13.01 0.76
N LYS A 16 7.62 -13.97 -0.14
CA LYS A 16 8.68 -14.63 -0.91
C LYS A 16 9.35 -13.65 -1.88
N ARG A 17 10.66 -13.74 -2.07
CA ARG A 17 11.38 -12.89 -3.04
C ARG A 17 10.85 -13.12 -4.45
N SER A 18 10.61 -14.38 -4.81
CA SER A 18 10.00 -14.72 -6.11
C SER A 18 8.62 -14.07 -6.32
N LEU A 19 7.80 -13.99 -5.27
CA LEU A 19 6.49 -13.33 -5.31
C LEU A 19 6.65 -11.82 -5.54
N ILE A 20 7.54 -11.18 -4.79
CA ILE A 20 7.79 -9.73 -4.91
C ILE A 20 8.35 -9.41 -6.31
N GLU A 21 9.35 -10.14 -6.77
CA GLU A 21 9.97 -9.93 -8.09
C GLU A 21 9.01 -10.19 -9.25
N SER A 22 8.09 -11.14 -9.09
CA SER A 22 7.03 -11.33 -10.10
C SER A 22 5.99 -10.21 -10.11
N CYS A 23 6.03 -9.25 -9.19
CA CYS A 23 5.22 -8.02 -9.20
C CYS A 23 5.99 -6.80 -9.72
N VAL A 24 7.27 -6.94 -10.07
CA VAL A 24 8.10 -5.89 -10.67
C VAL A 24 7.83 -5.88 -12.17
N VAL A 25 7.42 -4.72 -12.71
CA VAL A 25 7.16 -4.61 -14.16
C VAL A 25 8.47 -4.67 -14.96
N ASN A 26 8.43 -5.32 -16.12
CA ASN A 26 9.60 -5.53 -16.96
C ASN A 26 9.20 -5.55 -18.44
N GLU A 27 10.02 -4.95 -19.31
CA GLU A 27 9.80 -4.95 -20.77
C GLU A 27 9.88 -6.36 -21.38
N ASN A 28 10.76 -7.22 -20.86
CA ASN A 28 10.99 -8.57 -21.41
C ASN A 28 9.90 -9.57 -20.98
N LYS A 29 9.26 -9.32 -19.84
CA LYS A 29 8.21 -10.15 -19.25
C LYS A 29 7.12 -9.24 -18.70
N PRO A 30 6.32 -8.61 -19.58
CA PRO A 30 5.33 -7.65 -19.15
C PRO A 30 4.25 -8.31 -18.31
N ILE A 31 3.81 -7.59 -17.28
CA ILE A 31 2.65 -7.99 -16.48
C ILE A 31 1.40 -7.52 -17.21
N LEU A 32 0.48 -8.45 -17.47
CA LEU A 32 -0.78 -8.17 -18.13
C LEU A 32 -1.89 -7.99 -17.09
N VAL A 33 -2.48 -6.79 -17.04
CA VAL A 33 -3.69 -6.52 -16.27
C VAL A 33 -4.79 -6.21 -17.28
N ASN A 34 -5.89 -6.96 -17.26
CA ASN A 34 -6.99 -6.84 -18.23
C ASN A 34 -6.53 -6.84 -19.71
N ASN A 35 -5.59 -7.73 -20.06
CA ASN A 35 -4.95 -7.82 -21.39
C ASN A 35 -4.17 -6.57 -21.84
N LYS A 36 -3.82 -5.68 -20.91
CA LYS A 36 -2.95 -4.53 -21.17
C LYS A 36 -1.63 -4.72 -20.45
N GLU A 37 -0.54 -4.47 -21.16
CA GLU A 37 0.80 -4.43 -20.58
C GLU A 37 0.89 -3.25 -19.62
N VAL A 38 1.27 -3.54 -18.38
CA VAL A 38 1.53 -2.53 -17.37
C VAL A 38 3.01 -2.23 -17.32
N PHE A 39 3.35 -0.96 -17.48
CA PHE A 39 4.71 -0.46 -17.44
C PHE A 39 4.76 0.91 -16.78
N PHE A 40 5.69 1.08 -15.84
CA PHE A 40 5.93 2.34 -15.13
C PHE A 40 7.27 2.30 -14.40
N ASP A 41 7.83 3.48 -14.19
CA ASP A 41 9.04 3.72 -13.39
C ASP A 41 8.66 4.45 -12.09
N VAL A 42 9.66 4.74 -11.25
CA VAL A 42 9.47 5.62 -10.08
C VAL A 42 9.06 7.02 -10.54
N SER A 43 8.40 7.78 -9.67
CA SER A 43 8.05 9.16 -9.99
C SER A 43 8.34 10.10 -8.83
N THR A 44 8.89 11.28 -9.15
CA THR A 44 9.03 12.41 -8.22
C THR A 44 7.82 13.35 -8.25
N VAL A 45 6.94 13.22 -9.25
CA VAL A 45 5.76 14.05 -9.45
C VAL A 45 4.56 13.20 -9.85
N GLY A 46 3.42 13.44 -9.23
CA GLY A 46 2.17 12.75 -9.54
C GLY A 46 1.51 13.29 -10.80
N LYS A 47 0.63 12.48 -11.39
CA LYS A 47 -0.24 12.89 -12.47
C LYS A 47 -1.50 13.53 -11.88
N PRO A 48 -1.90 14.73 -12.33
CA PRO A 48 -3.05 15.45 -11.77
C PRO A 48 -4.40 14.72 -11.89
N ASP A 49 -4.52 13.80 -12.85
CA ASP A 49 -5.73 13.03 -13.16
C ASP A 49 -5.84 11.72 -12.36
N LEU A 50 -4.81 11.38 -11.58
CA LEU A 50 -4.77 10.17 -10.77
C LEU A 50 -4.87 10.49 -9.28
N GLN A 51 -5.21 9.46 -8.51
CA GLN A 51 -5.37 9.52 -7.07
C GLN A 51 -4.23 8.78 -6.38
N TYR A 52 -3.76 9.34 -5.27
CA TYR A 52 -2.61 8.81 -4.52
C TYR A 52 -2.97 8.56 -3.05
N ILE A 53 -2.46 7.44 -2.51
CA ILE A 53 -2.58 7.08 -1.10
C ILE A 53 -1.21 7.07 -0.46
N TYR A 54 -1.12 7.62 0.74
CA TYR A 54 0.12 7.75 1.48
C TYR A 54 0.05 6.80 2.66
N GLY A 55 1.06 5.96 2.81
CA GLY A 55 1.29 5.21 4.04
C GLY A 55 2.49 5.81 4.77
N VAL A 56 2.33 6.07 6.07
CA VAL A 56 3.33 6.74 6.89
C VAL A 56 3.64 5.91 8.13
N ASP A 57 4.91 5.53 8.29
CA ASP A 57 5.44 5.04 9.56
C ASP A 57 6.19 6.19 10.27
N PRO A 58 5.69 6.66 11.43
CA PRO A 58 6.24 7.82 12.11
C PRO A 58 7.43 7.52 13.05
N ALA A 59 8.09 6.37 12.95
CA ALA A 59 9.25 6.05 13.78
C ALA A 59 10.43 7.04 13.57
N SER A 60 11.29 7.25 14.58
CA SER A 60 12.37 8.26 14.49
C SER A 60 13.64 8.06 15.32
N GLU A 61 13.57 7.34 16.44
CA GLU A 61 14.69 7.27 17.40
C GLU A 61 15.80 6.31 16.96
N LYS A 62 15.44 5.05 16.71
CA LYS A 62 16.36 3.99 16.25
C LYS A 62 16.06 3.50 14.84
N ASP A 63 14.81 3.71 14.46
CA ASP A 63 14.19 3.29 13.23
C ASP A 63 14.01 4.51 12.31
N ASN A 64 13.59 4.26 11.07
CA ASN A 64 13.39 5.31 10.09
C ASN A 64 11.93 5.78 10.10
N PHE A 65 11.75 7.07 9.89
CA PHE A 65 10.48 7.60 9.42
C PHE A 65 10.34 7.19 7.95
N SER A 66 9.17 6.70 7.54
CA SER A 66 8.94 6.27 6.15
C SER A 66 7.63 6.78 5.58
N ILE A 67 7.66 7.16 4.31
CA ILE A 67 6.48 7.44 3.48
C ILE A 67 6.53 6.54 2.26
N VAL A 68 5.43 5.84 1.98
CA VAL A 68 5.21 5.11 0.73
C VAL A 68 3.96 5.68 0.06
N ILE A 69 4.06 6.01 -1.23
CA ILE A 69 2.92 6.49 -2.02
C ILE A 69 2.51 5.43 -3.04
N ILE A 70 1.22 5.10 -3.02
CA ILE A 70 0.57 4.23 -3.99
C ILE A 70 -0.28 5.09 -4.93
N GLU A 71 -0.03 4.97 -6.23
CA GLU A 71 -0.88 5.49 -7.31
C GLU A 71 -2.02 4.49 -7.58
N LEU A 72 -3.26 4.96 -7.49
CA LEU A 72 -4.45 4.15 -7.71
C LEU A 72 -4.80 4.09 -9.20
N HIS A 73 -4.94 2.87 -9.73
CA HIS A 73 -5.59 2.63 -11.02
C HIS A 73 -6.88 1.82 -10.81
N PRO A 74 -7.82 1.86 -11.76
CA PRO A 74 -9.07 1.11 -11.65
C PRO A 74 -8.89 -0.41 -11.52
N ASP A 75 -7.80 -0.95 -12.06
CA ASP A 75 -7.56 -2.40 -12.17
C ASP A 75 -6.31 -2.90 -11.42
N HIS A 76 -5.41 -2.00 -11.03
CA HIS A 76 -4.23 -2.32 -10.23
C HIS A 76 -3.78 -1.07 -9.46
N ASN A 77 -2.79 -1.22 -8.61
CA ASN A 77 -2.19 -0.16 -7.81
C ASN A 77 -0.68 -0.21 -8.03
N ARG A 78 -0.03 0.96 -7.99
CA ARG A 78 1.40 1.09 -8.30
C ARG A 78 2.13 1.75 -7.14
N VAL A 79 3.19 1.13 -6.64
CA VAL A 79 4.10 1.79 -5.71
C VAL A 79 5.01 2.72 -6.51
N VAL A 80 4.82 4.04 -6.39
CA VAL A 80 5.51 5.02 -7.26
C VAL A 80 6.59 5.83 -6.55
N TYR A 81 6.52 5.92 -5.23
CA TYR A 81 7.42 6.75 -4.43
C TYR A 81 7.62 6.13 -3.05
N CYS A 82 8.86 6.13 -2.57
CA CYS A 82 9.24 5.72 -1.23
C CYS A 82 10.28 6.70 -0.70
N TRP A 83 10.10 7.17 0.53
CA TRP A 83 11.03 8.09 1.18
C TRP A 83 11.26 7.66 2.60
N THR A 84 12.51 7.75 3.06
CA THR A 84 12.84 7.55 4.47
C THR A 84 13.75 8.63 5.01
N THR A 85 13.65 8.87 6.32
CA THR A 85 14.61 9.71 7.04
C THR A 85 14.76 9.25 8.47
N ASN A 86 15.78 9.72 9.17
CA ASN A 86 15.96 9.49 10.60
C ASN A 86 16.59 10.73 11.23
N ARG A 87 16.70 10.73 12.57
CA ARG A 87 17.25 11.88 13.30
C ARG A 87 18.68 12.24 12.91
N ASN A 88 19.51 11.29 12.47
CA ASN A 88 20.88 11.59 12.05
C ASN A 88 20.88 12.31 10.71
N ASN A 89 20.15 11.78 9.72
CA ASN A 89 19.97 12.40 8.41
C ASN A 89 19.35 13.80 8.54
N PHE A 90 18.34 13.96 9.40
CA PHE A 90 17.75 15.27 9.69
C PHE A 90 18.76 16.26 10.28
N LYS A 91 19.60 15.84 11.24
CA LYS A 91 20.66 16.71 11.80
C LYS A 91 21.70 17.10 10.77
N GLU A 92 22.03 16.23 9.82
CA GLU A 92 22.93 16.54 8.72
C GLU A 92 22.30 17.57 7.78
N ARG A 93 21.03 17.38 7.41
CA ARG A 93 20.26 18.37 6.62
C ARG A 93 20.22 19.74 7.29
N GLN A 94 20.00 19.79 8.61
CA GLN A 94 20.05 21.05 9.37
C GLN A 94 21.42 21.73 9.27
N LYS A 95 22.53 20.98 9.32
CA LYS A 95 23.88 21.56 9.21
C LYS A 95 24.15 22.15 7.83
N THR A 96 23.56 21.60 6.77
CA THR A 96 23.69 22.14 5.41
C THR A 96 22.88 23.41 5.17
N GLY A 97 22.00 23.80 6.11
CA GLY A 97 21.10 24.95 5.96
C GLY A 97 19.92 24.71 5.00
N LEU A 98 19.71 23.47 4.55
CA LEU A 98 18.61 23.08 3.66
C LEU A 98 17.26 22.93 4.39
N VAL A 99 17.26 22.90 5.73
CA VAL A 99 16.06 22.70 6.56
C VAL A 99 16.02 23.78 7.63
N ASN A 100 14.90 24.52 7.66
CA ASN A 100 14.66 25.59 8.61
C ASN A 100 13.98 25.09 9.90
N GLU A 101 13.41 23.87 9.87
CA GLU A 101 12.73 23.26 11.00
C GLU A 101 13.72 22.73 12.04
N HIS A 102 13.46 23.07 13.30
CA HIS A 102 14.24 22.57 14.44
C HIS A 102 13.72 21.24 15.01
N ASP A 103 12.48 20.88 14.67
CA ASP A 103 11.78 19.69 15.17
C ASP A 103 11.65 18.65 14.05
N PHE A 104 12.08 17.43 14.34
CA PHE A 104 12.07 16.30 13.41
C PHE A 104 10.67 15.98 12.90
N TYR A 105 9.65 15.98 13.77
CA TYR A 105 8.29 15.63 13.35
C TYR A 105 7.64 16.74 12.54
N ARG A 106 8.02 18.00 12.78
CA ARG A 106 7.60 19.13 11.95
C ARG A 106 8.22 19.05 10.56
N PHE A 107 9.49 18.69 10.46
CA PHE A 107 10.15 18.41 9.18
C PHE A 107 9.43 17.30 8.41
N CYS A 108 9.05 16.21 9.08
CA CYS A 108 8.29 15.13 8.45
C CYS A 108 6.88 15.56 8.02
N ALA A 109 6.17 16.34 8.84
CA ALA A 109 4.86 16.89 8.48
C ALA A 109 4.93 17.85 7.29
N ARG A 110 5.97 18.70 7.24
CA ARG A 110 6.25 19.59 6.10
C ARG A 110 6.48 18.77 4.83
N LYS A 111 7.28 17.71 4.91
CA LYS A 111 7.53 16.77 3.82
C LYS A 111 6.24 16.13 3.28
N ILE A 112 5.34 15.66 4.16
CA ILE A 112 4.03 15.11 3.75
C ILE A 112 3.25 16.13 2.93
N ARG A 113 3.17 17.38 3.41
CA ARG A 113 2.42 18.45 2.74
C ARG A 113 3.06 18.85 1.40
N ASP A 114 4.39 18.91 1.33
CA ASP A 114 5.08 19.21 0.07
C ASP A 114 4.83 18.12 -0.97
N LEU A 115 4.79 16.86 -0.53
CA LEU A 115 4.38 15.75 -1.39
C LEU A 115 2.94 15.90 -1.85
N MET A 116 2.01 16.41 -1.04
CA MET A 116 0.61 16.64 -1.47
C MET A 116 0.46 17.71 -2.54
N LYS A 117 1.41 18.65 -2.66
CA LYS A 117 1.44 19.63 -3.75
C LYS A 117 1.76 18.99 -5.10
N VAL A 118 2.56 17.91 -5.09
CA VAL A 118 3.04 17.23 -6.31
C VAL A 118 2.29 15.93 -6.61
N PHE A 119 1.74 15.25 -5.61
CA PHE A 119 0.90 14.06 -5.75
C PHE A 119 -0.50 14.36 -5.18
N PRO A 120 -1.55 14.39 -6.02
CA PRO A 120 -2.93 14.56 -5.56
C PRO A 120 -3.37 13.51 -4.53
N CYS A 121 -3.25 13.85 -3.25
CA CYS A 121 -3.50 12.94 -2.15
C CYS A 121 -5.00 12.75 -1.90
N THR A 122 -5.43 11.49 -1.90
CA THR A 122 -6.81 11.11 -1.55
C THR A 122 -6.92 10.73 -0.07
N ARG A 123 -5.93 10.02 0.46
CA ARG A 123 -5.94 9.54 1.84
C ARG A 123 -4.53 9.33 2.38
N ILE A 124 -4.34 9.65 3.65
CA ILE A 124 -3.08 9.44 4.36
C ILE A 124 -3.35 8.45 5.49
N GLY A 125 -2.70 7.29 5.45
CA GLY A 125 -2.69 6.36 6.56
C GLY A 125 -1.43 6.54 7.37
N MET A 126 -1.57 6.61 8.69
CA MET A 126 -0.44 6.80 9.59
C MET A 126 -0.59 5.91 10.83
N ASP A 127 0.49 5.30 11.29
CA ASP A 127 0.44 4.61 12.59
C ASP A 127 0.17 5.65 13.71
N ALA A 128 -0.85 5.37 14.52
CA ALA A 128 -1.30 6.24 15.60
C ALA A 128 -0.33 6.28 16.79
N GLN A 129 0.68 5.40 16.83
CA GLN A 129 1.58 5.29 17.97
C GLN A 129 2.81 6.19 17.84
N GLY A 130 3.36 6.57 19.00
CA GLY A 130 4.64 7.28 19.09
C GLY A 130 4.63 8.61 18.33
N GLY A 131 5.40 8.68 17.25
CA GLY A 131 5.54 9.89 16.41
C GLY A 131 4.26 10.28 15.67
N GLY A 132 3.29 9.37 15.53
CA GLY A 132 2.04 9.65 14.81
C GLY A 132 1.26 10.82 15.40
N ILE A 133 1.14 10.87 16.73
CA ILE A 133 0.45 11.94 17.45
C ILE A 133 1.14 13.30 17.19
N ALA A 134 2.47 13.33 17.23
CA ALA A 134 3.23 14.57 17.00
C ALA A 134 3.08 15.09 15.56
N ILE A 135 2.96 14.17 14.58
CA ILE A 135 2.72 14.55 13.19
C ILE A 135 1.28 15.00 12.99
N GLU A 136 0.30 14.30 13.57
CA GLU A 136 -1.10 14.71 13.56
C GLU A 136 -1.26 16.14 14.11
N GLU A 137 -0.65 16.44 15.26
CA GLU A 137 -0.64 17.78 15.85
C GLU A 137 0.01 18.82 14.91
N ALA A 138 1.06 18.44 14.19
CA ALA A 138 1.70 19.32 13.22
C ALA A 138 0.86 19.52 11.94
N LEU A 139 0.03 18.56 11.57
CA LEU A 139 -0.83 18.60 10.37
C LEU A 139 -2.12 19.41 10.58
N HIS A 140 -2.53 19.68 11.82
CA HIS A 140 -3.66 20.57 12.10
C HIS A 140 -3.26 21.91 12.75
N ASP A 141 -1.97 22.23 12.84
CA ASP A 141 -1.49 23.51 13.38
C ASP A 141 -1.60 24.65 12.34
N PRO A 142 -2.44 25.69 12.58
CA PRO A 142 -2.61 26.80 11.64
C PRO A 142 -1.35 27.64 11.43
N LEU A 143 -0.43 27.65 12.40
CA LEU A 143 0.82 28.43 12.30
C LEU A 143 1.83 27.80 11.33
N LYS A 144 1.57 26.58 10.86
CA LYS A 144 2.46 25.79 10.00
C LYS A 144 1.96 25.68 8.56
N LEU A 145 0.90 26.40 8.21
CA LEU A 145 0.37 26.41 6.86
C LEU A 145 1.17 27.37 5.96
N GLU A 146 1.43 26.92 4.74
CA GLU A 146 1.84 27.81 3.65
C GLU A 146 0.61 28.28 2.86
N GLU A 147 0.83 29.27 1.98
CA GLU A 147 -0.23 29.83 1.16
C GLU A 147 -0.90 28.75 0.28
N GLY A 148 -2.23 28.65 0.37
CA GLY A 148 -3.02 27.66 -0.38
C GLY A 148 -3.15 26.30 0.29
N GLU A 149 -2.57 26.09 1.48
CA GLU A 149 -2.70 24.84 2.22
C GLU A 149 -3.92 24.82 3.14
N ASN A 150 -4.51 23.63 3.32
CA ASN A 150 -5.58 23.38 4.27
C ASN A 150 -5.07 22.59 5.48
N LEU A 151 -5.76 22.76 6.61
CA LEU A 151 -5.59 21.87 7.76
C LEU A 151 -5.97 20.45 7.39
N ILE A 152 -5.28 19.46 7.96
CA ILE A 152 -5.55 18.05 7.71
C ILE A 152 -6.03 17.42 9.00
N TRP A 153 -7.21 16.81 8.94
CA TRP A 153 -7.92 16.24 10.06
C TRP A 153 -8.13 14.73 9.87
N PRO A 154 -8.36 14.01 10.98
CA PRO A 154 -8.82 12.64 10.91
C PRO A 154 -10.07 12.46 10.05
N VAL A 155 -10.16 11.32 9.36
CA VAL A 155 -11.36 10.94 8.61
C VAL A 155 -12.55 10.83 9.56
N ILE A 156 -13.68 11.38 9.13
CA ILE A 156 -14.95 11.33 9.85
C ILE A 156 -15.47 9.89 9.86
N GLU A 157 -15.69 9.34 11.04
CA GLU A 157 -16.23 7.99 11.25
C GLU A 157 -17.69 8.06 11.75
N GLU A 158 -18.37 6.91 11.85
CA GLU A 158 -19.73 6.84 12.43
C GLU A 158 -19.78 7.39 13.87
N LYS A 159 -18.68 7.24 14.61
CA LYS A 159 -18.54 7.83 15.94
C LYS A 159 -18.03 9.24 15.80
N TYR A 160 -18.88 10.18 16.19
CA TYR A 160 -18.55 11.59 16.26
C TYR A 160 -17.28 11.84 17.08
N LYS A 161 -16.35 12.61 16.50
CA LYS A 161 -15.13 13.12 17.13
C LYS A 161 -15.17 14.65 17.14
N ASP A 162 -14.46 15.26 18.08
CA ASP A 162 -14.39 16.72 18.18
C ASP A 162 -13.81 17.37 16.91
N SER A 163 -12.90 16.66 16.24
CA SER A 163 -12.30 17.08 14.97
C SER A 163 -13.31 17.20 13.82
N ASP A 164 -14.48 16.56 13.88
CA ASP A 164 -15.39 16.42 12.73
C ASP A 164 -16.07 17.75 12.33
N ASN A 165 -16.09 18.75 13.23
CA ASN A 165 -16.62 20.08 12.95
C ASN A 165 -15.54 21.08 12.50
N GLU A 166 -14.27 20.67 12.48
CA GLU A 166 -13.17 21.55 12.12
C GLU A 166 -13.11 21.76 10.60
N SER A 167 -12.72 22.97 10.18
CA SER A 167 -12.58 23.27 8.75
C SER A 167 -11.26 22.73 8.22
N GLY A 168 -11.30 21.89 7.19
CA GLY A 168 -10.10 21.36 6.53
C GLY A 168 -10.35 20.08 5.73
N LEU A 169 -9.27 19.36 5.43
CA LEU A 169 -9.28 18.10 4.71
C LEU A 169 -9.34 16.92 5.69
N HIS A 170 -10.45 16.19 5.73
CA HIS A 170 -10.61 14.99 6.57
C HIS A 170 -10.08 13.73 5.86
N ILE A 171 -8.77 13.67 5.66
CA ILE A 171 -8.12 12.63 4.86
C ILE A 171 -7.13 11.76 5.64
N LEU A 172 -6.92 12.04 6.95
CA LEU A 172 -5.98 11.31 7.79
C LEU A 172 -6.64 10.10 8.47
N GLU A 173 -6.15 8.90 8.22
CA GLU A 173 -6.59 7.67 8.87
C GLU A 173 -5.49 7.15 9.82
N LEU A 174 -5.77 7.25 11.11
CA LEU A 174 -4.88 6.75 12.15
C LEU A 174 -5.10 5.26 12.35
N VAL A 175 -4.12 4.45 11.98
CA VAL A 175 -4.17 3.00 12.13
C VAL A 175 -3.51 2.55 13.41
N GLN A 176 -4.00 1.47 14.02
CA GLN A 176 -3.44 0.94 15.27
C GLN A 176 -2.83 -0.43 15.02
N PHE A 177 -1.50 -0.49 14.84
CA PHE A 177 -0.78 -1.76 14.67
C PHE A 177 -0.88 -2.69 15.88
N ALA A 178 -1.24 -2.17 17.05
CA ALA A 178 -1.54 -2.97 18.24
C ALA A 178 -2.79 -3.87 18.08
N ARG A 179 -3.70 -3.55 17.15
CA ARG A 179 -4.89 -4.37 16.88
C ARG A 179 -4.50 -5.55 15.99
N ALA A 180 -4.38 -6.73 16.62
CA ALA A 180 -3.97 -7.97 15.95
C ALA A 180 -4.82 -8.28 14.70
N ASP A 181 -6.15 -8.08 14.77
CA ASP A 181 -7.05 -8.33 13.64
C ASP A 181 -6.73 -7.44 12.43
N TRP A 182 -6.47 -6.15 12.68
CA TRP A 182 -6.12 -5.20 11.62
C TRP A 182 -4.77 -5.57 11.01
N THR A 183 -3.77 -5.84 11.84
CA THR A 183 -2.41 -6.20 11.39
C THR A 183 -2.41 -7.51 10.58
N ALA A 184 -3.19 -8.51 11.00
CA ALA A 184 -3.34 -9.76 10.26
C ALA A 184 -4.06 -9.54 8.92
N GLN A 185 -5.18 -8.81 8.93
CA GLN A 185 -5.93 -8.50 7.72
C GLN A 185 -5.09 -7.70 6.72
N ALA A 186 -4.28 -6.75 7.19
CA ALA A 186 -3.43 -5.90 6.37
C ALA A 186 -2.31 -6.72 5.71
N ASN A 187 -1.66 -7.59 6.47
CA ASN A 187 -0.58 -8.43 5.96
C ASN A 187 -1.04 -9.49 4.97
N HIS A 188 -2.08 -10.24 5.33
CA HIS A 188 -2.67 -11.19 4.39
C HIS A 188 -3.28 -10.48 3.18
N GLY A 189 -3.82 -9.27 3.38
CA GLY A 189 -4.32 -8.43 2.30
C GLY A 189 -3.23 -8.04 1.31
N LEU A 190 -2.11 -7.52 1.80
CA LEU A 190 -0.93 -7.18 0.99
C LEU A 190 -0.41 -8.40 0.24
N ARG A 191 -0.26 -9.54 0.92
CA ARG A 191 0.20 -10.77 0.28
C ARG A 191 -0.74 -11.22 -0.85
N LYS A 192 -2.05 -11.18 -0.60
CA LYS A 192 -3.04 -11.51 -1.62
C LYS A 192 -2.95 -10.56 -2.82
N ASP A 193 -2.79 -9.26 -2.59
CA ASP A 193 -2.74 -8.29 -3.69
C ASP A 193 -1.46 -8.44 -4.53
N LEU A 194 -0.36 -8.94 -3.95
CA LEU A 194 0.85 -9.35 -4.68
C LEU A 194 0.65 -10.66 -5.45
N GLU A 195 -0.03 -11.65 -4.86
CA GLU A 195 -0.37 -12.92 -5.52
C GLU A 195 -1.30 -12.70 -6.71
N ASP A 196 -2.30 -11.83 -6.56
CA ASP A 196 -3.29 -11.48 -7.60
C ASP A 196 -2.75 -10.45 -8.63
N LYS A 197 -1.51 -9.97 -8.49
CA LYS A 197 -0.90 -8.92 -9.34
C LYS A 197 -1.69 -7.61 -9.37
N VAL A 198 -2.36 -7.28 -8.27
CA VAL A 198 -3.09 -6.04 -8.07
C VAL A 198 -2.17 -4.94 -7.57
N LEU A 199 -1.18 -5.24 -6.73
CA LEU A 199 -0.16 -4.28 -6.32
C LEU A 199 1.14 -4.56 -7.05
N LEU A 200 1.65 -3.57 -7.79
CA LEU A 200 2.84 -3.69 -8.62
C LEU A 200 3.95 -2.74 -8.19
N PHE A 201 5.19 -3.15 -8.47
CA PHE A 201 6.42 -2.38 -8.27
C PHE A 201 6.94 -1.84 -9.62
N PRO A 202 7.61 -0.68 -9.60
CA PRO A 202 8.15 -0.06 -10.81
C PRO A 202 9.26 -0.91 -11.40
N ARG A 203 9.59 -0.68 -12.67
CA ARG A 203 10.73 -1.34 -13.29
C ARG A 203 12.00 -1.07 -12.49
N PHE A 204 12.82 -2.10 -12.38
CA PHE A 204 14.19 -1.99 -11.89
C PHE A 204 15.16 -2.60 -12.90
N ASP A 205 16.10 -1.80 -13.36
CA ASP A 205 17.26 -2.26 -14.12
C ASP A 205 18.48 -1.39 -13.86
N GLN A 206 19.67 -2.00 -13.92
CA GLN A 206 20.93 -1.33 -13.61
C GLN A 206 21.26 -0.19 -14.59
N VAL A 207 20.75 -0.25 -15.81
CA VAL A 207 20.99 0.78 -16.83
C VAL A 207 20.18 2.03 -16.51
N SER A 208 18.89 1.89 -16.17
CA SER A 208 18.05 3.00 -15.73
C SER A 208 18.60 3.67 -14.48
N LEU A 209 19.10 2.91 -13.50
CA LEU A 209 19.77 3.48 -12.33
C LEU A 209 21.03 4.26 -12.69
N ALA A 210 21.89 3.73 -13.57
CA ALA A 210 23.09 4.41 -14.01
C ALA A 210 22.77 5.71 -14.79
N LEU A 211 21.74 5.69 -15.63
CA LEU A 211 21.27 6.87 -16.36
C LEU A 211 20.68 7.94 -15.42
N ALA A 212 19.95 7.53 -14.39
CA ALA A 212 19.44 8.45 -13.37
C ALA A 212 20.59 9.15 -12.62
N LEU A 213 21.62 8.39 -12.21
CA LEU A 213 22.82 8.94 -11.56
C LEU A 213 23.59 9.92 -12.46
N ASP A 214 23.78 9.56 -13.73
CA ASP A 214 24.46 10.40 -14.72
C ASP A 214 23.72 11.72 -14.97
N LYS A 215 22.40 11.66 -15.15
CA LYS A 215 21.53 12.84 -15.30
C LYS A 215 21.58 13.77 -14.09
N GLU A 216 21.81 13.22 -12.90
CA GLU A 216 21.96 13.96 -11.65
C GLU A 216 23.37 14.55 -11.47
N ASN A 217 24.28 14.38 -12.45
CA ASN A 217 25.70 14.73 -12.37
C ASN A 217 26.38 14.13 -11.13
N LYS A 218 25.95 12.94 -10.72
CA LYS A 218 26.50 12.19 -9.60
C LYS A 218 27.50 11.18 -10.12
N ASP A 219 28.76 11.30 -9.70
CA ASP A 219 29.76 10.27 -9.99
C ASP A 219 29.44 8.99 -9.18
N ILE A 220 29.39 7.84 -9.85
CA ILE A 220 29.07 6.52 -9.27
C ILE A 220 30.08 6.17 -8.15
N MET A 221 31.31 6.66 -8.24
CA MET A 221 32.39 6.34 -7.31
C MET A 221 32.62 7.39 -6.22
N GLU A 222 32.24 8.66 -6.44
CA GLU A 222 32.54 9.77 -5.52
C GLU A 222 31.31 10.39 -4.86
N THR A 223 30.10 10.16 -5.39
CA THR A 223 28.90 10.74 -4.79
C THR A 223 28.54 9.98 -3.52
N SER A 224 28.75 10.63 -2.38
CA SER A 224 28.12 10.18 -1.14
C SER A 224 26.61 10.24 -1.34
N LEU A 225 25.91 9.15 -1.00
CA LEU A 225 24.44 9.06 -0.98
C LEU A 225 23.81 10.05 0.03
N ASP A 226 24.60 10.87 0.72
CA ASP A 226 24.14 11.76 1.79
C ASP A 226 23.65 13.12 1.27
N ASN A 227 24.01 13.49 0.03
CA ASN A 227 23.84 14.86 -0.50
C ASN A 227 23.22 14.93 -1.91
N LEU A 228 21.96 14.49 -2.05
CA LEU A 228 20.95 15.06 -2.97
C LEU A 228 19.61 14.40 -2.65
N TYR A 229 18.61 15.19 -2.26
CA TYR A 229 17.35 14.64 -1.74
C TYR A 229 16.25 14.58 -2.80
N ASP A 230 15.39 13.56 -2.70
CA ASP A 230 14.22 13.38 -3.56
C ASP A 230 14.56 13.21 -5.04
N SER A 231 15.74 12.63 -5.30
CA SER A 231 16.23 12.34 -6.64
C SER A 231 15.69 11.01 -7.17
N GLU A 232 15.67 10.85 -8.50
CA GLU A 232 15.13 9.64 -9.14
C GLU A 232 15.94 8.40 -8.74
N SER A 233 17.26 8.53 -8.67
CA SER A 233 18.16 7.46 -8.21
C SER A 233 17.92 7.01 -6.77
N GLU A 234 17.68 7.96 -5.85
CA GLU A 234 17.36 7.68 -4.45
C GLU A 234 16.03 6.91 -4.33
N LEU A 235 15.01 7.31 -5.08
CA LEU A 235 13.71 6.63 -5.07
C LEU A 235 13.79 5.19 -5.57
N ILE A 236 14.60 4.94 -6.61
CA ILE A 236 14.85 3.58 -7.10
C ILE A 236 15.44 2.73 -5.97
N LEU A 237 16.48 3.22 -5.28
CA LEU A 237 17.13 2.51 -4.20
C LEU A 237 16.20 2.31 -2.98
N GLU A 238 15.40 3.32 -2.62
CA GLU A 238 14.44 3.22 -1.53
C GLU A 238 13.37 2.16 -1.78
N ILE A 239 12.89 2.02 -3.03
CA ILE A 239 11.95 0.96 -3.41
C ILE A 239 12.62 -0.41 -3.44
N GLU A 240 13.88 -0.52 -3.87
CA GLU A 240 14.64 -1.77 -3.76
C GLU A 240 14.82 -2.20 -2.30
N GLU A 241 15.15 -1.26 -1.41
CA GLU A 241 15.25 -1.52 0.03
C GLU A 241 13.90 -1.88 0.65
N LEU A 242 12.80 -1.28 0.22
CA LEU A 242 11.44 -1.70 0.58
C LEU A 242 11.18 -3.16 0.20
N LYS A 243 11.56 -3.57 -1.02
CA LYS A 243 11.45 -4.98 -1.46
C LYS A 243 12.32 -5.91 -0.62
N ASN A 244 13.53 -5.48 -0.24
CA ASN A 244 14.40 -6.23 0.65
C ASN A 244 13.75 -6.39 2.04
N GLU A 245 13.25 -5.32 2.65
CA GLU A 245 12.55 -5.36 3.95
C GLU A 245 11.39 -6.34 3.94
N LEU A 246 10.56 -6.35 2.89
CA LEU A 246 9.43 -7.29 2.74
C LEU A 246 9.87 -8.75 2.87
N THR A 247 11.02 -9.12 2.29
CA THR A 247 11.51 -10.51 2.35
C THR A 247 11.98 -10.94 3.74
N THR A 248 12.25 -9.99 4.64
CA THR A 248 12.73 -10.28 5.99
C THR A 248 11.60 -10.45 7.01
N ILE A 249 10.36 -10.13 6.62
CA ILE A 249 9.21 -10.25 7.51
C ILE A 249 8.86 -11.71 7.74
N VAL A 250 8.84 -12.15 8.99
CA VAL A 250 8.48 -13.50 9.39
C VAL A 250 7.17 -13.46 10.17
N MET A 251 6.25 -14.34 9.79
CA MET A 251 5.02 -14.58 10.53
C MET A 251 5.28 -15.60 11.64
N THR A 252 4.96 -15.25 12.87
CA THR A 252 5.09 -16.10 14.05
C THR A 252 3.80 -16.08 14.86
N GLN A 253 3.53 -17.15 15.59
CA GLN A 253 2.40 -17.21 16.52
C GLN A 253 2.89 -16.98 17.95
N THR A 254 2.15 -16.17 18.72
CA THR A 254 2.53 -15.84 20.10
C THR A 254 2.47 -17.02 21.07
N SER A 255 1.69 -18.06 20.74
CA SER A 255 1.61 -19.31 21.52
C SER A 255 1.22 -20.48 20.60
N SER A 256 1.35 -21.73 21.09
CA SER A 256 0.90 -22.93 20.37
C SER A 256 -0.53 -23.36 20.73
N SER A 257 -1.27 -22.52 21.46
CA SER A 257 -2.64 -22.80 21.92
C SER A 257 -3.69 -22.23 20.97
N GLY A 258 -4.93 -22.74 21.05
CA GLY A 258 -6.06 -22.41 20.15
C GLY A 258 -6.60 -20.97 20.21
N GLY A 259 -5.79 -19.99 20.62
CA GLY A 259 -6.08 -18.55 20.61
C GLY A 259 -4.82 -17.71 20.35
N ALA A 260 -3.81 -18.31 19.73
CA ALA A 260 -2.56 -17.64 19.38
C ALA A 260 -2.82 -16.48 18.43
N ARG A 261 -2.14 -15.36 18.67
CA ARG A 261 -2.18 -14.21 17.78
C ARG A 261 -1.01 -14.30 16.82
N ASP A 262 -1.29 -14.02 15.55
CA ASP A 262 -0.26 -13.91 14.55
C ASP A 262 0.49 -12.59 14.70
N ARG A 263 1.80 -12.64 14.51
CA ARG A 263 2.73 -11.52 14.61
C ARG A 263 3.68 -11.53 13.43
N TRP A 264 3.83 -10.38 12.80
CA TRP A 264 4.78 -10.14 11.73
C TRP A 264 5.95 -9.30 12.26
N ASP A 265 7.15 -9.87 12.27
CA ASP A 265 8.36 -9.18 12.73
C ASP A 265 9.58 -9.67 11.97
N THR A 266 10.67 -8.90 12.03
CA THR A 266 11.96 -9.32 11.47
C THR A 266 12.65 -10.31 12.41
N PRO A 267 13.49 -11.23 11.91
CA PRO A 267 14.27 -12.11 12.76
C PRO A 267 15.23 -11.33 13.68
N ASP A 268 15.50 -11.90 14.86
CA ASP A 268 16.47 -11.34 15.80
C ASP A 268 17.90 -11.49 15.23
N VAL A 269 18.63 -10.38 15.08
CA VAL A 269 20.04 -10.40 14.67
C VAL A 269 20.93 -10.39 15.91
N LYS A 270 21.94 -11.27 15.97
CA LYS A 270 22.93 -11.24 17.05
C LYS A 270 24.03 -10.24 16.69
N LEU A 271 24.12 -9.14 17.43
CA LEU A 271 25.22 -8.19 17.29
C LEU A 271 26.52 -8.77 17.89
N PRO A 272 27.70 -8.30 17.46
CA PRO A 272 29.01 -8.79 17.94
C PRO A 272 29.16 -8.79 19.47
N ASN A 273 28.40 -7.92 20.15
CA ASN A 273 28.42 -7.77 21.61
C ASN A 273 27.43 -8.71 22.33
N GLY A 274 26.87 -9.70 21.63
CA GLY A 274 25.85 -10.62 22.16
C GLY A 274 24.46 -10.01 22.37
N LYS A 275 24.29 -8.71 22.09
CA LYS A 275 22.99 -8.01 22.15
C LYS A 275 22.14 -8.39 20.94
N LYS A 276 20.84 -8.57 21.15
CA LYS A 276 19.86 -8.71 20.07
C LYS A 276 19.66 -7.35 19.40
N GLY A 277 19.96 -7.27 18.11
CA GLY A 277 19.53 -6.22 17.22
C GLY A 277 18.28 -6.66 16.44
N LYS A 278 17.53 -5.69 15.93
CA LYS A 278 16.44 -5.93 14.99
C LYS A 278 16.77 -5.27 13.66
N LEU A 279 16.33 -5.90 12.57
CA LEU A 279 16.34 -5.26 11.26
C LEU A 279 15.23 -4.21 11.23
N ARG A 280 15.41 -3.19 10.38
CA ARG A 280 14.41 -2.16 10.14
C ARG A 280 13.29 -2.73 9.28
N LYS A 281 12.09 -2.16 9.43
CA LYS A 281 10.89 -2.59 8.70
C LYS A 281 9.91 -1.45 8.43
N ASP A 282 10.41 -0.22 8.47
CA ASP A 282 9.59 1.00 8.48
C ASP A 282 8.98 1.28 7.10
N ARG A 283 9.66 0.87 6.01
CA ARG A 283 9.10 0.98 4.66
C ARG A 283 8.01 -0.07 4.46
N TYR A 284 8.24 -1.28 4.97
CA TYR A 284 7.24 -2.35 4.96
C TYR A 284 5.96 -1.94 5.69
N SER A 285 6.06 -1.40 6.91
CA SER A 285 4.88 -0.95 7.67
C SER A 285 4.15 0.15 6.91
N ALA A 286 4.86 1.17 6.40
CA ALA A 286 4.27 2.21 5.56
C ALA A 286 3.52 1.62 4.35
N LEU A 287 4.10 0.66 3.64
CA LEU A 287 3.45 -0.01 2.50
C LEU A 287 2.19 -0.79 2.93
N VAL A 288 2.23 -1.50 4.06
CA VAL A 288 1.07 -2.25 4.59
C VAL A 288 -0.11 -1.31 4.86
N ILE A 289 0.17 -0.13 5.44
CA ILE A 289 -0.84 0.89 5.68
C ILE A 289 -1.44 1.39 4.37
N ALA A 290 -0.59 1.84 3.44
CA ALA A 290 -1.02 2.37 2.15
C ALA A 290 -1.87 1.35 1.38
N ASN A 291 -1.42 0.10 1.34
CA ASN A 291 -2.13 -0.96 0.63
C ASN A 291 -3.49 -1.26 1.27
N MET A 292 -3.58 -1.33 2.61
CA MET A 292 -4.88 -1.53 3.27
C MET A 292 -5.88 -0.44 2.91
N LEU A 293 -5.46 0.83 2.92
CA LEU A 293 -6.31 1.95 2.51
C LEU A 293 -6.72 1.86 1.04
N ALA A 294 -5.79 1.49 0.15
CA ALA A 294 -6.09 1.27 -1.27
C ALA A 294 -7.19 0.22 -1.46
N ARG A 295 -7.12 -0.89 -0.71
CA ARG A 295 -8.14 -1.93 -0.73
C ARG A 295 -9.49 -1.44 -0.25
N GLN A 296 -9.53 -0.64 0.80
CA GLN A 296 -10.79 -0.10 1.33
C GLN A 296 -11.45 0.82 0.29
N ILE A 297 -10.68 1.71 -0.34
CA ILE A 297 -11.17 2.62 -1.38
C ILE A 297 -11.66 1.82 -2.59
N ASN A 298 -10.87 0.88 -3.09
CA ASN A 298 -11.25 0.08 -4.25
C ASN A 298 -12.48 -0.80 -3.98
N ARG A 299 -12.67 -1.31 -2.76
CA ARG A 299 -13.88 -2.05 -2.37
C ARG A 299 -15.11 -1.14 -2.24
N ALA A 300 -14.95 0.05 -1.67
CA ALA A 300 -16.05 1.02 -1.56
C ALA A 300 -16.53 1.47 -2.95
N ASN A 301 -15.62 1.54 -3.92
CA ASN A 301 -15.92 1.93 -5.31
C ASN A 301 -16.52 0.79 -6.15
N GLN A 302 -16.54 -0.46 -5.66
CA GLN A 302 -17.19 -1.55 -6.39
C GLN A 302 -18.71 -1.39 -6.31
N PRO A 303 -19.43 -1.33 -7.44
CA PRO A 303 -20.88 -1.27 -7.43
C PRO A 303 -21.41 -2.54 -6.74
N ILE A 304 -22.25 -2.35 -5.72
CA ILE A 304 -22.95 -3.46 -5.06
C ILE A 304 -23.89 -4.06 -6.10
N ASN A 305 -23.44 -5.11 -6.77
CA ASN A 305 -24.30 -5.88 -7.66
C ASN A 305 -25.21 -6.72 -6.78
N PHE A 306 -26.39 -6.16 -6.47
CA PHE A 306 -27.48 -6.96 -5.94
C PHE A 306 -27.93 -7.88 -7.06
N ASP A 307 -27.46 -9.12 -7.07
CA ASP A 307 -28.12 -10.16 -7.84
C ASP A 307 -29.48 -10.36 -7.16
N VAL A 308 -30.50 -9.66 -7.66
CA VAL A 308 -31.87 -9.76 -7.14
C VAL A 308 -32.39 -11.14 -7.52
N ILE A 309 -32.05 -12.14 -6.71
CA ILE A 309 -32.66 -13.46 -6.76
C ILE A 309 -34.05 -13.32 -6.12
N GLY A 310 -34.96 -12.67 -6.87
CA GLY A 310 -36.34 -12.47 -6.45
C GLY A 310 -36.92 -11.11 -6.83
N SER A 311 -37.63 -11.08 -7.97
CA SER A 311 -38.67 -10.11 -8.37
C SER A 311 -38.27 -8.94 -9.28
N ASN A 312 -38.53 -9.11 -10.59
CA ASN A 312 -39.60 -8.37 -11.28
C ASN A 312 -39.86 -8.94 -12.68
N LEU A 313 -40.98 -9.66 -12.81
CA LEU A 313 -41.49 -10.35 -14.00
C LEU A 313 -42.02 -9.44 -15.13
N ARG A 314 -41.51 -8.21 -15.29
CA ARG A 314 -42.08 -7.22 -16.23
C ARG A 314 -41.13 -6.65 -17.28
N THR A 315 -39.84 -6.96 -17.25
CA THR A 315 -38.88 -6.33 -18.18
C THR A 315 -38.08 -7.29 -19.06
N ASP A 316 -38.33 -8.60 -18.99
CA ASP A 316 -37.63 -9.55 -19.85
C ASP A 316 -38.59 -10.32 -20.76
N HIS A 317 -39.01 -9.66 -21.84
CA HIS A 317 -39.58 -10.34 -23.00
C HIS A 317 -38.45 -10.90 -23.88
N GLN A 318 -37.54 -11.69 -23.30
CA GLN A 318 -36.81 -12.67 -24.09
C GLN A 318 -37.67 -13.94 -24.17
N LYS A 319 -38.13 -14.26 -25.38
CA LYS A 319 -38.86 -15.51 -25.66
C LYS A 319 -37.95 -16.70 -25.38
N HIS A 320 -37.99 -17.23 -24.17
CA HIS A 320 -37.43 -18.54 -23.88
C HIS A 320 -38.35 -19.61 -24.45
N SER A 321 -37.96 -20.21 -25.58
CA SER A 321 -38.60 -21.41 -26.15
C SER A 321 -38.18 -22.68 -25.41
N GLY A 322 -38.18 -22.63 -24.08
CA GLY A 322 -37.77 -23.74 -23.20
C GLY A 322 -38.96 -24.28 -22.42
N SER A 323 -39.00 -25.60 -22.23
CA SER A 323 -40.00 -26.27 -21.40
C SER A 323 -39.98 -25.71 -19.96
N LEU A 324 -41.10 -25.12 -19.52
CA LEU A 324 -41.23 -24.45 -18.22
C LEU A 324 -41.14 -25.39 -17.00
N TYR A 325 -41.25 -26.70 -17.20
CA TYR A 325 -41.17 -27.69 -16.14
C TYR A 325 -40.19 -28.82 -16.50
N LYS A 326 -39.23 -29.10 -15.61
CA LYS A 326 -38.32 -30.24 -15.69
C LYS A 326 -38.77 -31.30 -14.68
N GLY A 327 -39.21 -32.45 -15.18
CA GLY A 327 -39.65 -33.58 -14.38
C GLY A 327 -39.61 -34.89 -15.17
N PRO A 328 -39.96 -36.03 -14.55
CA PRO A 328 -39.97 -37.33 -15.20
C PRO A 328 -40.79 -37.32 -16.50
N SER A 329 -40.28 -37.96 -17.55
CA SER A 329 -40.81 -37.89 -18.92
C SER A 329 -42.30 -38.23 -19.04
N TRP A 330 -42.78 -39.20 -18.25
CA TRP A 330 -44.18 -39.62 -18.25
C TRP A 330 -45.17 -38.53 -17.80
N PHE A 331 -44.71 -37.52 -17.06
CA PHE A 331 -45.54 -36.42 -16.57
C PHE A 331 -45.46 -35.18 -17.49
N THR A 332 -44.26 -34.87 -18.00
CA THR A 332 -44.03 -33.67 -18.83
C THR A 332 -44.67 -33.76 -20.21
N GLU A 333 -44.81 -34.96 -20.78
CA GLU A 333 -45.47 -35.16 -22.08
C GLU A 333 -46.99 -34.91 -22.04
N ALA A 334 -47.65 -35.26 -20.93
CA ALA A 334 -49.09 -35.04 -20.76
C ALA A 334 -49.42 -33.59 -20.38
N ALA A 335 -48.59 -32.96 -19.52
CA ALA A 335 -48.83 -31.63 -18.98
C ALA A 335 -48.67 -30.51 -20.02
N ASN A 336 -47.70 -30.62 -20.93
CA ASN A 336 -47.39 -29.58 -21.91
C ASN A 336 -48.39 -29.51 -23.09
N ASN A 337 -49.19 -30.56 -23.31
CA ASN A 337 -50.07 -30.62 -24.47
C ASN A 337 -51.45 -29.98 -24.28
N ASN A 338 -51.95 -29.78 -23.04
CA ASN A 338 -53.37 -29.42 -22.86
C ASN A 338 -53.71 -28.32 -21.84
N ILE A 339 -52.84 -27.96 -20.89
CA ILE A 339 -53.27 -27.13 -19.73
C ILE A 339 -52.55 -25.78 -19.64
N TYR A 340 -51.33 -25.64 -20.16
CA TYR A 340 -50.52 -24.42 -20.00
C TYR A 340 -50.38 -23.59 -21.28
N LYS A 341 -51.48 -23.37 -22.01
CA LYS A 341 -51.52 -22.27 -22.99
C LYS A 341 -51.90 -21.00 -22.24
N GLY A 342 -50.91 -20.17 -21.93
CA GLY A 342 -51.12 -18.92 -21.20
C GLY A 342 -52.20 -18.04 -21.85
N VAL A 343 -53.08 -17.48 -21.02
CA VAL A 343 -53.94 -16.37 -21.42
C VAL A 343 -53.05 -15.13 -21.54
N TYR A 344 -52.88 -14.65 -22.76
CA TYR A 344 -52.25 -13.36 -23.02
C TYR A 344 -53.30 -12.25 -22.76
N ARG A 345 -52.95 -11.30 -21.90
CA ARG A 345 -53.59 -9.98 -21.86
C ARG A 345 -52.53 -8.93 -22.15
#